data_AF-A0A352VIE8-F1
#
_entry.id   AF-A0A352VIE8-F1
#
_cell.length_a   1.000
_cell.length_b   1.000
_cell.length_c   1.000
_cell.angle_alpha   90.00
_cell.angle_beta   90.00
_cell.angle_gamma   90.00
#
_symmetry.space_group_name_H-M   'P 1'
#
loop_
_entity.id
_entity.type
_entity.pdbx_description
1 polymer ?
#
loop_
_entity_poly.entity_id
_entity_poly.type
_entity_poly.pdbx_seq_one_letter_code
_entity_poly.pdbx_strand_id
1 'polypeptide(L)'
;MANHRLAAWTGAPPAVEDFQVDPVTRERRVWVVHREGSVQSEVRIGHVGTDRATPDYFSLSVGNLLFGGSFTSRLNLNLREENGFTYGIRSRFGFRSRPGPFSVSTSVGTDVTAPAVGEIVK
;
A
#
# COMPACT_ATOMS: atom_id res chain seq x y z
N MET A 1 -14.07 -20.73 -26.98
CA MET A 1 -13.72 -19.43 -27.60
C MET A 1 -12.23 -19.05 -27.46
N ALA A 2 -11.62 -19.11 -26.27
CA ALA A 2 -10.20 -18.75 -26.08
C ALA A 2 -9.23 -19.59 -26.95
N ASN A 3 -9.38 -20.92 -26.96
CA ASN A 3 -8.50 -21.80 -27.75
C ASN A 3 -8.54 -21.50 -29.26
N HIS A 4 -9.69 -21.09 -29.80
CA HIS A 4 -9.79 -20.71 -31.23
C HIS A 4 -9.05 -19.38 -31.50
N ARG A 5 -9.10 -18.43 -30.57
CA ARG A 5 -8.45 -17.12 -30.73
C ARG A 5 -6.93 -17.17 -30.51
N LEU A 6 -6.45 -18.17 -29.77
CA LEU A 6 -5.04 -18.34 -29.43
C LEU A 6 -4.36 -19.50 -30.18
N ALA A 7 -5.07 -20.19 -31.06
CA ALA A 7 -4.58 -21.38 -31.77
C ALA A 7 -3.31 -21.13 -32.59
N ALA A 8 -3.11 -19.91 -33.09
CA ALA A 8 -1.94 -19.51 -33.87
C ALA A 8 -0.82 -18.86 -33.03
N TRP A 9 -0.95 -18.83 -31.70
CA TRP A 9 0.06 -18.23 -30.85
C TRP A 9 1.29 -19.13 -30.74
N THR A 10 2.44 -18.60 -31.16
CA THR A 10 3.75 -19.28 -31.14
C THR A 10 4.75 -18.62 -30.18
N GLY A 11 4.29 -17.69 -29.34
CA GLY A 11 5.15 -16.97 -28.42
C GLY A 11 5.79 -17.89 -27.38
N ALA A 12 7.10 -17.78 -27.20
CA ALA A 12 7.79 -18.38 -26.07
C ALA A 12 7.65 -17.47 -24.83
N PRO A 13 7.61 -18.02 -23.61
CA PRO A 13 7.69 -17.21 -22.41
C PRO A 13 9.02 -16.43 -22.42
N PRO A 14 9.00 -15.13 -22.08
CA PRO A 14 10.24 -14.38 -21.93
C PRO A 14 11.07 -15.00 -20.79
N ALA A 15 12.39 -14.91 -20.92
CA ALA A 15 13.28 -15.24 -19.81
C ALA A 15 12.88 -14.37 -18.60
N VAL A 16 12.60 -15.01 -17.47
CA VAL A 16 12.36 -14.29 -16.23
C VAL A 16 13.73 -13.89 -15.70
N GLU A 17 14.01 -12.59 -15.73
CA GLU A 17 15.20 -12.06 -15.08
C GLU A 17 15.13 -12.33 -13.58
N ASP A 18 16.19 -12.93 -13.04
CA ASP A 18 16.34 -13.06 -11.61
C ASP A 18 16.98 -11.79 -11.05
N PHE A 19 16.16 -10.98 -10.39
CA PHE A 19 16.62 -9.79 -9.69
C PHE A 19 16.17 -9.83 -8.23
N GLN A 20 16.98 -9.20 -7.38
CA GLN A 20 16.69 -9.01 -5.96
C GLN A 20 16.08 -7.63 -5.74
N VAL A 21 15.18 -7.54 -4.76
CA VAL A 21 14.58 -6.26 -4.36
C VAL A 21 15.20 -5.83 -3.05
N ASP A 22 16.14 -4.90 -3.14
CA ASP A 22 16.75 -4.27 -1.97
C ASP A 22 16.11 -2.91 -1.68
N PRO A 23 15.73 -2.64 -0.42
CA PRO A 23 15.25 -1.32 -0.05
C PRO A 23 16.40 -0.31 -0.17
N VAL A 24 16.13 0.83 -0.84
CA VAL A 24 17.08 1.94 -0.99
C VAL A 24 17.60 2.45 0.37
N THR A 25 16.79 2.35 1.42
CA THR A 25 17.22 2.51 2.81
C THR A 25 16.36 1.67 3.74
N ARG A 26 16.92 1.30 4.89
CA ARG A 26 16.18 0.69 6.01
C ARG A 26 15.83 1.71 7.10
N GLU A 27 16.31 2.94 6.97
CA GLU A 27 16.01 4.02 7.91
C GLU A 27 14.64 4.63 7.64
N ARG A 28 13.93 5.02 8.70
CA ARG A 28 12.68 5.76 8.60
C ARG A 28 12.98 7.19 8.13
N ARG A 29 12.45 7.56 6.96
CA ARG A 29 12.56 8.92 6.41
C ARG A 29 11.17 9.53 6.26
N VAL A 30 11.07 10.83 6.50
CA VAL A 30 9.87 11.63 6.28
C VAL A 30 10.19 12.71 5.26
N TRP A 31 9.41 12.76 4.19
CA TRP A 31 9.52 13.77 3.16
C TRP A 31 8.26 14.62 3.18
N VAL A 32 8.43 15.94 3.30
CA VAL A 32 7.33 16.90 3.23
C VAL A 32 7.56 17.75 2.00
N VAL A 33 6.59 17.74 1.08
CA VAL A 33 6.62 18.57 -0.12
C VAL A 33 5.51 19.60 0.00
N HIS A 34 5.89 20.86 0.15
CA HIS A 34 4.94 21.97 0.22
C HIS A 34 4.25 22.15 -1.13
N ARG A 35 2.94 22.35 -1.10
CA ARG A 35 2.13 22.69 -2.27
C ARG A 35 1.23 23.87 -1.90
N GLU A 36 1.55 25.02 -2.47
CA GLU A 36 0.81 26.26 -2.22
C GLU A 36 -0.68 26.11 -2.53
N GLY A 37 -1.53 26.63 -1.65
CA GLY A 37 -2.99 26.58 -1.79
C GLY A 37 -3.65 25.21 -1.59
N SER A 38 -2.90 24.16 -1.21
CA SER A 38 -3.51 22.86 -0.91
C SER A 38 -4.25 22.90 0.43
N VAL A 39 -5.51 22.49 0.44
CA VAL A 39 -6.32 22.35 1.67
C VAL A 39 -6.21 20.96 2.31
N GLN A 40 -5.56 20.02 1.62
CA GLN A 40 -5.32 18.67 2.09
C GLN A 40 -3.86 18.24 1.89
N SER A 41 -3.40 17.35 2.77
CA SER A 41 -2.13 16.64 2.67
C SER A 41 -2.36 15.21 2.20
N GLU A 42 -1.69 14.82 1.12
CA GLU A 42 -1.67 13.44 0.64
C GLU A 42 -0.58 12.65 1.38
N VAL A 43 -0.99 11.73 2.24
CA VAL A 43 -0.08 10.94 3.07
C VAL A 43 0.16 9.59 2.40
N ARG A 44 1.44 9.21 2.26
CA ARG A 44 1.89 7.89 1.80
C ARG A 44 2.96 7.38 2.75
N ILE A 45 2.70 6.21 3.34
CA ILE A 45 3.63 5.53 4.26
C ILE A 45 3.80 4.11 3.73
N GLY A 46 5.02 3.56 3.75
CA GLY A 46 5.24 2.20 3.27
C GLY A 46 6.70 1.78 3.30
N HIS A 47 6.92 0.52 2.95
CA HIS A 47 8.23 -0.10 2.84
C HIS A 47 8.19 -1.25 1.81
N VAL A 48 9.35 -1.83 1.52
CA VAL A 48 9.43 -3.10 0.78
C VAL A 48 8.77 -4.19 1.64
N GLY A 49 7.69 -4.76 1.14
CA GLY A 49 6.95 -5.86 1.76
C GLY A 49 7.50 -7.21 1.31
N THR A 50 6.60 -8.09 0.87
CA THR A 50 6.93 -9.47 0.50
C THR A 50 6.40 -9.81 -0.89
N ASP A 51 6.83 -10.95 -1.44
CA ASP A 51 6.39 -11.44 -2.74
C ASP A 51 5.06 -12.21 -2.64
N ARG A 52 4.52 -12.60 -3.79
CA ARG A 52 3.25 -13.30 -3.91
C ARG A 52 3.30 -14.77 -3.45
N ALA A 53 4.48 -15.38 -3.45
CA ALA A 53 4.72 -16.79 -3.14
C ALA A 53 5.04 -17.03 -1.65
N THR A 54 5.21 -15.96 -0.87
CA THR A 54 5.36 -16.02 0.58
C THR A 54 4.34 -16.97 1.24
N PRO A 55 4.77 -17.81 2.20
CA PRO A 55 3.86 -18.70 2.93
C PRO A 55 2.81 -17.92 3.72
N ASP A 56 3.09 -16.66 4.07
CA ASP A 56 2.19 -15.80 4.84
C ASP A 56 1.14 -15.07 4.00
N TYR A 57 1.01 -15.38 2.70
CA TYR A 57 0.16 -14.62 1.78
C TYR A 57 -1.27 -14.44 2.30
N PHE A 58 -1.89 -15.52 2.77
CA PHE A 58 -3.25 -15.47 3.31
C PHE A 58 -3.32 -14.78 4.66
N SER A 59 -2.36 -15.04 5.55
CA SER A 59 -2.26 -14.39 6.85
C SER A 59 -2.14 -12.86 6.70
N LEU A 60 -1.27 -12.39 5.80
CA LEU A 60 -1.10 -10.98 5.49
C LEU A 60 -2.32 -10.38 4.80
N SER A 61 -2.99 -11.15 3.92
CA SER A 61 -4.23 -10.68 3.26
C SER A 61 -5.36 -10.46 4.26
N VAL A 62 -5.58 -11.40 5.18
CA VAL A 62 -6.58 -11.30 6.25
C VAL A 62 -6.19 -10.24 7.26
N GLY A 63 -4.92 -10.21 7.68
CA GLY A 63 -4.39 -9.18 8.57
C GLY A 63 -4.56 -7.77 7.98
N ASN A 64 -4.29 -7.60 6.68
CA ASN A 64 -4.50 -6.34 5.99
C ASN A 64 -5.97 -5.95 5.96
N LEU A 65 -6.90 -6.89 5.75
CA LEU A 65 -8.35 -6.61 5.80
C LEU A 65 -8.74 -5.96 7.14
N LEU A 66 -8.26 -6.52 8.26
CA LEU A 66 -8.51 -5.99 9.60
C LEU A 66 -7.77 -4.66 9.86
N PHE A 67 -6.56 -4.51 9.34
CA PHE A 67 -5.72 -3.34 9.59
C PHE A 67 -6.20 -2.10 8.82
N GLY A 68 -6.37 -2.20 7.51
CA GLY A 68 -6.72 -1.06 6.64
C GLY A 68 -7.29 -1.44 5.27
N GLY A 69 -7.63 -2.70 5.06
CA GLY A 69 -8.09 -3.24 3.77
C GLY A 69 -9.61 -3.22 3.59
N SER A 70 -10.37 -2.92 4.63
CA SER A 70 -11.82 -2.74 4.58
C SER A 70 -12.23 -1.38 5.15
N PHE A 71 -13.48 -0.99 4.91
CA PHE A 71 -14.06 0.21 5.50
C PHE A 71 -14.19 0.14 7.03
N THR A 72 -14.41 -1.07 7.56
CA THR A 72 -14.56 -1.35 9.01
C THR A 72 -13.22 -1.69 9.68
N SER A 73 -12.11 -1.41 9.01
CA SER A 73 -10.76 -1.72 9.50
C SER A 73 -10.31 -0.76 10.61
N ARG A 74 -9.31 -1.17 11.39
CA ARG A 74 -8.77 -0.39 12.52
C ARG A 74 -8.32 1.01 12.11
N LEU A 75 -7.62 1.14 10.98
CA LEU A 75 -7.20 2.46 10.49
C LEU A 75 -8.39 3.37 10.18
N ASN A 76 -9.47 2.84 9.58
CA ASN A 76 -10.66 3.66 9.30
C ASN A 76 -11.40 4.00 10.60
N LEU A 77 -11.56 3.06 11.52
CA LEU A 77 -12.18 3.34 12.83
C LEU A 77 -11.42 4.46 13.57
N ASN A 78 -10.09 4.40 13.61
CA ASN A 78 -9.28 5.42 14.25
C ASN A 78 -9.32 6.78 13.52
N LEU A 79 -8.88 6.81 12.25
CA LEU A 79 -8.64 8.09 11.56
C LEU A 79 -9.92 8.76 11.06
N ARG A 80 -10.91 7.98 10.65
CA ARG A 80 -12.15 8.50 10.05
C ARG A 80 -13.25 8.62 11.11
N GLU A 81 -13.52 7.58 11.89
CA GLU A 81 -14.66 7.58 12.80
C GLU A 81 -14.34 8.27 14.13
N GLU A 82 -13.22 7.93 14.78
CA GLU A 82 -12.85 8.52 16.08
C GLU A 82 -12.32 9.96 15.95
N ASN A 83 -11.44 10.21 14.99
CA ASN A 83 -10.75 11.50 14.87
C ASN A 83 -11.30 12.43 13.77
N GLY A 84 -12.04 11.91 12.78
CA GLY A 84 -12.54 12.71 11.67
C GLY A 84 -11.45 13.36 10.78
N PHE A 85 -10.22 12.86 10.81
CA PHE A 85 -9.09 13.44 10.07
C PHE A 85 -9.16 13.19 8.56
N THR A 86 -9.84 12.11 8.14
CA THR A 86 -9.94 11.72 6.74
C THR A 86 -11.32 11.20 6.38
N TYR A 87 -11.68 11.32 5.09
CA TYR A 87 -12.80 10.59 4.52
C TYR A 87 -12.55 9.07 4.45
N GLY A 88 -11.29 8.66 4.33
CA GLY A 88 -10.94 7.24 4.28
C GLY A 88 -9.43 7.01 4.21
N ILE A 89 -9.02 5.86 4.74
CA ILE A 89 -7.63 5.41 4.74
C ILE A 89 -7.57 3.95 4.29
N ARG A 90 -6.52 3.60 3.55
CA ARG A 90 -6.33 2.23 3.06
C ARG A 90 -4.91 1.75 3.28
N SER A 91 -4.77 0.46 3.60
CA SER A 91 -3.51 -0.27 3.55
C SER A 91 -3.60 -1.40 2.54
N ARG A 92 -2.46 -1.76 1.92
CA ARG A 92 -2.38 -2.89 0.99
C ARG A 92 -0.98 -3.46 0.91
N PHE A 93 -0.93 -4.77 0.72
CA PHE A 93 0.22 -5.46 0.14
C PHE A 93 0.07 -5.47 -1.39
N GLY A 94 1.03 -4.88 -2.08
CA GLY A 94 1.17 -4.98 -3.53
C GLY A 94 1.98 -6.21 -3.91
N PHE A 95 1.46 -7.41 -3.65
CA PHE A 95 2.17 -8.67 -3.95
C PHE A 95 2.57 -8.76 -5.43
N ARG A 96 3.84 -9.13 -5.68
CA ARG A 96 4.45 -9.27 -7.02
C ARG A 96 5.24 -10.59 -7.09
N SER A 97 5.84 -10.89 -8.25
CA SER A 97 6.74 -12.06 -8.42
C SER A 97 8.03 -11.97 -7.59
N ARG A 98 8.38 -10.76 -7.13
CA ARG A 98 9.44 -10.44 -6.18
C ARG A 98 8.86 -9.55 -5.07
N PRO A 99 9.57 -9.26 -3.97
CA PRO A 99 9.04 -8.43 -2.89
C PRO A 99 8.42 -7.13 -3.40
N GLY A 100 7.12 -6.96 -3.14
CA GLY A 100 6.35 -5.79 -3.56
C GLY A 100 6.11 -4.82 -2.40
N PRO A 101 5.58 -3.61 -2.65
CA PRO A 101 5.40 -2.62 -1.60
C PRO A 101 4.27 -3.00 -0.63
N PHE A 102 4.48 -2.78 0.67
CA PHE A 102 3.39 -2.55 1.61
C PHE A 102 3.18 -1.04 1.74
N SER A 103 1.93 -0.57 1.67
CA SER A 103 1.64 0.87 1.68
C SER A 103 0.34 1.20 2.39
N VAL A 104 0.36 2.30 3.14
CA VAL A 104 -0.80 3.02 3.68
C VAL A 104 -0.95 4.34 2.92
N SER A 105 -2.18 4.72 2.59
CA SER A 105 -2.46 5.97 1.90
C SER A 105 -3.78 6.59 2.36
N THR A 106 -3.78 7.91 2.51
CA THR A 106 -4.96 8.72 2.85
C THR A 106 -4.74 10.17 2.42
N SER A 107 -5.82 10.95 2.45
CA SER A 107 -5.80 12.41 2.34
C SER A 107 -6.44 12.99 3.61
N VAL A 108 -5.80 13.99 4.21
CA VAL A 108 -6.22 14.61 5.48
C VAL A 108 -6.21 16.13 5.36
N GLY A 109 -6.92 16.84 6.24
CA GLY A 109 -6.78 18.29 6.36
C GLY A 109 -5.33 18.70 6.63
N THR A 110 -4.87 19.81 6.06
CA THR A 110 -3.48 20.26 6.24
C THR A 110 -3.14 20.54 7.70
N ASP A 111 -4.09 21.08 8.46
CA ASP A 111 -4.01 21.37 9.90
C ASP A 111 -3.82 20.11 10.77
N VAL A 112 -4.33 18.96 10.33
CA VAL A 112 -4.24 17.68 11.07
C VAL A 112 -3.20 16.72 10.49
N THR A 113 -2.32 17.17 9.58
CA THR A 113 -1.32 16.32 8.91
C THR A 113 -0.44 15.56 9.91
N ALA A 114 0.16 16.27 10.86
CA ALA A 114 1.08 15.66 11.83
C ALA A 114 0.36 14.73 12.84
N PRO A 115 -0.77 15.14 13.46
CA PRO A 115 -1.59 14.25 14.29
C PRO A 115 -2.02 12.97 13.55
N ALA A 116 -2.47 13.09 12.31
CA ALA A 116 -2.89 11.94 11.51
C ALA A 116 -1.74 10.98 11.23
N VAL A 117 -0.54 11.48 10.89
CA VAL A 117 0.65 10.64 10.74
C VAL A 117 0.99 9.94 12.05
N GLY A 118 0.87 10.62 13.19
CA GLY A 118 1.08 10.03 14.51
C GLY A 118 0.15 8.85 14.79
N GLU A 119 -1.14 8.98 14.52
CA GLU A 119 -2.12 7.90 14.72
C GLU A 119 -1.92 6.73 13.74
N ILE A 120 -1.37 6.96 12.54
CA ILE A 120 -1.10 5.89 11.56
C ILE A 120 0.08 5.00 12.01
N VAL A 121 1.07 5.55 12.72
CA VAL A 121 2.33 4.85 13.08
C VAL A 121 2.41 4.40 14.54
N LYS A 122 1.30 4.54 15.27
CA LYS A 122 1.14 4.16 16.68
C LYS A 122 1.16 2.65 16.87
#